data_AF-A0A925FF76-F1
#
_entry.id   AF-A0A925FF76-F1
#
_cell.length_a   1.000
_cell.length_b   1.000
_cell.length_c   1.000
_cell.angle_alpha   90.00
_cell.angle_beta   90.00
_cell.angle_gamma   90.00
#
_symmetry.space_group_name_H-M   'P 1'
#
loop_
_entity.id
_entity.type
_entity.pdbx_description
1 polymer ?
#
loop_
_entity_poly.entity_id
_entity_poly.type
_entity_poly.pdbx_seq_one_letter_code
_entity_poly.pdbx_strand_id
1 'polypeptide(L)'
;MNYLQATPIQEQAIPKILEGRDLIASAQTGTGKTAAYLIPLLDKISHANHDHTSTLILVPTRELAKQIDEQVEGFSYFVQASSIAIYGGGGGDGWDQQRKALTTGADIIIATPGRLMAHMQLGYVKFDKIDYLVLDEADKMLDMGFSDDILNIVKTLPTERQTLLFSATMPNKIREFAKRILREPHEIRLAVSKPAEGIDQQFYMAYDRQKLPILEHLIQQTNVQSMVLFTSRKSEVGHIARAITKLGYAARGISSDLEQDAREVVLRDFKNKTFPILVATDVLSRGIDIDNLTHVVNYDIPRDAEDYVHRIGRTARAATTGTAITFISDQDQDRVVRIEKLLEKTVEKRSITEELGYGPAPEFDPVRFSGLRAKRDGGGSGSPRGRSGSSPARSDGRSPRRDGDRPRGERRPDARPPRREYSAPPSVADNGAPIPVVAQAPRPDGQPGDPARRRKKKRNRPKGPRPGEVQPEGAVSSPVVSQE
;
A
#
# COMPACT_ATOMS: atom_id res chain seq x y z
N MET A 1 -22.68 -12.89 2.10
CA MET A 1 -21.62 -11.98 2.65
C MET A 1 -22.07 -11.07 3.81
N ASN A 2 -23.23 -11.30 4.45
CA ASN A 2 -23.66 -10.62 5.70
C ASN A 2 -23.70 -9.07 5.69
N TYR A 3 -23.90 -8.43 4.54
CA TYR A 3 -24.20 -7.00 4.45
C TYR A 3 -25.68 -6.78 4.79
N LEU A 4 -25.99 -6.47 6.05
CA LEU A 4 -27.37 -6.27 6.53
C LEU A 4 -27.85 -4.82 6.42
N GLN A 5 -26.92 -3.87 6.52
CA GLN A 5 -27.18 -2.43 6.44
C GLN A 5 -26.16 -1.78 5.52
N ALA A 6 -26.61 -0.82 4.72
CA ALA A 6 -25.73 -0.04 3.87
C ALA A 6 -24.88 0.90 4.73
N THR A 7 -23.59 1.01 4.40
CA THR A 7 -22.72 2.01 5.03
C THR A 7 -23.03 3.41 4.47
N PRO A 8 -22.66 4.51 5.15
CA PRO A 8 -22.95 5.86 4.65
C PRO A 8 -22.43 6.14 3.24
N ILE A 9 -21.29 5.51 2.86
CA ILE A 9 -20.76 5.66 1.50
C ILE A 9 -21.59 4.88 0.47
N GLN A 10 -22.12 3.71 0.85
CA GLN A 10 -22.99 2.91 0.00
C GLN A 10 -24.34 3.61 -0.21
N GLU A 11 -24.95 4.14 0.85
CA GLU A 11 -26.23 4.86 0.78
C GLU A 11 -26.16 6.07 -0.17
N GLN A 12 -25.05 6.80 -0.16
CA GLN A 12 -24.89 7.99 -0.99
C GLN A 12 -24.42 7.66 -2.40
N ALA A 13 -23.50 6.70 -2.57
CA ALA A 13 -22.88 6.42 -3.86
C ALA A 13 -23.76 5.55 -4.77
N ILE A 14 -24.39 4.50 -4.23
CA ILE A 14 -25.13 3.52 -5.04
C ILE A 14 -26.20 4.19 -5.93
N PRO A 15 -27.09 5.07 -5.40
CA PRO A 15 -28.10 5.72 -6.23
C PRO A 15 -27.48 6.55 -7.36
N LYS A 16 -26.38 7.25 -7.09
CA LYS A 16 -25.70 8.12 -8.06
C LYS A 16 -24.99 7.32 -9.15
N ILE A 17 -24.47 6.15 -8.80
CA ILE A 17 -23.90 5.24 -9.79
C ILE A 17 -25.01 4.67 -10.68
N LEU A 18 -26.15 4.28 -10.11
CA LEU A 18 -27.30 3.78 -10.87
C LEU A 18 -27.84 4.83 -11.86
N GLU A 19 -27.89 6.11 -11.46
CA GLU A 19 -28.23 7.27 -12.30
C GLU A 19 -27.27 7.49 -13.49
N GLY A 20 -26.12 6.81 -13.55
CA GLY A 20 -25.14 6.95 -14.64
C GLY A 20 -24.24 8.18 -14.53
N ARG A 21 -24.23 8.88 -13.38
CA ARG A 21 -23.38 10.05 -13.16
C ARG A 21 -21.95 9.64 -12.82
N ASP A 22 -20.97 10.40 -13.31
CA ASP A 22 -19.61 10.34 -12.81
C ASP A 22 -19.58 10.67 -11.31
N LEU A 23 -18.63 10.07 -10.59
CA LEU A 23 -18.57 10.17 -9.12
C LEU A 23 -17.15 10.40 -8.64
N ILE A 24 -16.99 11.34 -7.69
CA ILE A 24 -15.83 11.42 -6.80
C ILE A 24 -16.31 11.07 -5.40
N ALA A 25 -15.80 9.97 -4.85
CA ALA A 25 -16.14 9.49 -3.53
C ALA A 25 -14.90 9.48 -2.63
N SER A 26 -14.87 10.38 -1.66
CA SER A 26 -13.84 10.45 -0.63
C SER A 26 -14.36 9.81 0.66
N ALA A 27 -13.81 8.66 1.02
CA ALA A 27 -14.12 7.96 2.27
C ALA A 27 -12.95 7.08 2.71
N GLN A 28 -12.81 6.89 4.03
CA GLN A 28 -11.73 6.08 4.61
C GLN A 28 -11.77 4.64 4.10
N THR A 29 -10.60 3.97 4.12
CA THR A 29 -10.52 2.52 3.86
C THR A 29 -11.41 1.75 4.83
N GLY A 30 -12.04 0.67 4.37
CA GLY A 30 -12.88 -0.16 5.23
C GLY A 30 -14.28 0.38 5.52
N THR A 31 -14.68 1.49 4.90
CA THR A 31 -16.05 2.04 4.94
C THR A 31 -17.01 1.37 3.96
N GLY A 32 -16.55 0.37 3.20
CA GLY A 32 -17.38 -0.34 2.22
C GLY A 32 -17.40 0.27 0.82
N LYS A 33 -16.39 1.09 0.46
CA LYS A 33 -16.22 1.69 -0.89
C LYS A 33 -16.32 0.67 -2.02
N THR A 34 -15.67 -0.50 -1.86
CA THR A 34 -15.66 -1.54 -2.88
C THR A 34 -17.07 -2.04 -3.19
N ALA A 35 -17.85 -2.39 -2.17
CA ALA A 35 -19.24 -2.76 -2.35
C ALA A 35 -20.11 -1.60 -2.89
N ALA A 36 -19.77 -0.35 -2.56
CA ALA A 36 -20.51 0.83 -3.02
C ALA A 36 -20.47 0.99 -4.56
N TYR A 37 -19.38 0.58 -5.22
CA TYR A 37 -19.35 0.55 -6.69
C TYR A 37 -19.62 -0.83 -7.29
N LEU A 38 -19.20 -1.92 -6.66
CA LEU A 38 -19.40 -3.26 -7.23
C LEU A 38 -20.88 -3.62 -7.32
N ILE A 39 -21.67 -3.35 -6.28
CA ILE A 39 -23.10 -3.73 -6.25
C ILE A 39 -23.87 -3.09 -7.42
N PRO A 40 -23.87 -1.76 -7.63
CA PRO A 40 -24.61 -1.16 -8.74
C PRO A 40 -24.02 -1.50 -10.12
N LEU A 41 -22.72 -1.77 -10.24
CA LEU A 41 -22.12 -2.19 -11.50
C LEU A 41 -22.50 -3.63 -11.85
N LEU A 42 -22.50 -4.55 -10.88
CA LEU A 42 -22.95 -5.93 -11.07
C LEU A 42 -24.43 -5.98 -11.44
N ASP A 43 -25.27 -5.14 -10.83
CA ASP A 43 -26.67 -4.97 -11.23
C ASP A 43 -26.78 -4.55 -12.70
N LYS A 44 -26.04 -3.52 -13.13
CA LYS A 44 -26.02 -3.07 -14.53
C LYS A 44 -25.53 -4.16 -15.50
N ILE A 45 -24.44 -4.85 -15.17
CA ILE A 45 -23.90 -5.95 -15.99
C ILE A 45 -24.92 -7.07 -16.14
N SER A 46 -25.60 -7.44 -15.03
CA SER A 46 -26.59 -8.52 -15.03
C SER A 46 -27.78 -8.28 -15.96
N HIS A 47 -28.15 -7.01 -16.17
CA HIS A 47 -29.26 -6.61 -17.03
C HIS A 47 -28.83 -6.28 -18.47
N ALA A 48 -27.53 -6.08 -18.73
CA ALA A 48 -27.03 -5.62 -20.02
C ALA A 48 -26.96 -6.72 -21.10
N ASN A 49 -26.91 -8.01 -20.70
CA ASN A 49 -26.81 -9.16 -21.62
C ASN A 49 -25.75 -8.96 -22.72
N HIS A 50 -24.51 -8.65 -22.33
CA HIS A 50 -23.40 -8.42 -23.25
C HIS A 50 -22.31 -9.50 -23.15
N ASP A 51 -21.51 -9.66 -24.21
CA ASP A 51 -20.42 -10.65 -24.31
C ASP A 51 -19.01 -10.01 -24.31
N HIS A 52 -18.88 -8.77 -23.83
CA HIS A 52 -17.63 -8.02 -23.83
C HIS A 52 -17.28 -7.49 -22.43
N THR A 53 -16.03 -7.06 -22.27
CA THR A 53 -15.63 -6.33 -21.07
C THR A 53 -16.24 -4.94 -21.08
N SER A 54 -17.15 -4.69 -20.16
CA SER A 54 -17.79 -3.39 -19.96
C SER A 54 -17.16 -2.59 -18.81
N THR A 55 -16.46 -3.25 -17.88
CA THR A 55 -15.94 -2.59 -16.66
C THR A 55 -14.43 -2.74 -16.51
N LEU A 56 -13.74 -1.63 -16.29
CA LEU A 56 -12.32 -1.59 -15.94
C LEU A 56 -12.14 -0.96 -14.55
N ILE A 57 -11.53 -1.69 -13.63
CA ILE A 57 -11.20 -1.24 -12.28
C ILE A 57 -9.67 -1.10 -12.17
N LEU A 58 -9.18 0.12 -11.99
CA LEU A 58 -7.76 0.40 -11.77
C LEU A 58 -7.46 0.55 -10.29
N VAL A 59 -6.45 -0.18 -9.82
CA VAL A 59 -6.04 -0.22 -8.40
C VAL A 59 -4.52 -0.10 -8.24
N PRO A 60 -4.01 0.43 -7.11
CA PRO A 60 -2.58 0.66 -6.91
C PRO A 60 -1.75 -0.61 -6.74
N THR A 61 -2.32 -1.68 -6.17
CA THR A 61 -1.54 -2.86 -5.74
C THR A 61 -2.15 -4.17 -6.23
N ARG A 62 -1.30 -5.19 -6.31
CA ARG A 62 -1.70 -6.57 -6.62
C ARG A 62 -2.66 -7.12 -5.56
N GLU A 63 -2.37 -6.83 -4.31
CA GLU A 63 -3.12 -7.32 -3.15
C GLU A 63 -4.55 -6.79 -3.20
N LEU A 64 -4.73 -5.51 -3.50
CA LEU A 64 -6.06 -4.93 -3.67
C LEU A 64 -6.77 -5.48 -4.92
N ALA A 65 -6.04 -5.70 -6.01
CA ALA A 65 -6.62 -6.32 -7.21
C ALA A 65 -7.21 -7.71 -6.91
N LYS A 66 -6.44 -8.57 -6.21
CA LYS A 66 -6.91 -9.90 -5.76
C LYS A 66 -8.10 -9.78 -4.81
N GLN A 67 -8.05 -8.86 -3.85
CA GLN A 67 -9.13 -8.67 -2.89
C GLN A 67 -10.44 -8.25 -3.57
N ILE A 68 -10.38 -7.37 -4.57
CA ILE A 68 -11.57 -6.96 -5.33
C ILE A 68 -12.08 -8.12 -6.19
N ASP A 69 -11.20 -8.92 -6.78
CA ASP A 69 -11.57 -10.10 -7.58
C ASP A 69 -12.33 -11.13 -6.73
N GLU A 70 -11.81 -11.46 -5.54
CA GLU A 70 -12.49 -12.31 -4.55
C GLU A 70 -13.85 -11.72 -4.12
N GLN A 71 -13.95 -10.39 -4.01
CA GLN A 71 -15.22 -9.74 -3.69
C GLN A 71 -16.21 -9.79 -4.85
N VAL A 72 -15.75 -9.65 -6.09
CA VAL A 72 -16.60 -9.84 -7.27
C VAL A 72 -17.15 -11.26 -7.28
N GLU A 73 -16.30 -12.29 -7.13
CA GLU A 73 -16.75 -13.69 -7.05
C GLU A 73 -17.79 -13.91 -5.94
N GLY A 74 -17.57 -13.28 -4.77
CA GLY A 74 -18.51 -13.34 -3.66
C GLY A 74 -19.85 -12.66 -3.95
N PHE A 75 -19.84 -11.49 -4.61
CA PHE A 75 -21.06 -10.72 -4.92
C PHE A 75 -21.80 -11.29 -6.14
N SER A 76 -21.08 -11.88 -7.09
CA SER A 76 -21.64 -12.44 -8.32
C SER A 76 -22.14 -13.88 -8.16
N TYR A 77 -22.16 -14.45 -6.96
CA TYR A 77 -22.61 -15.83 -6.75
C TYR A 77 -23.99 -16.15 -7.39
N PHE A 78 -24.90 -15.17 -7.42
CA PHE A 78 -26.23 -15.29 -8.04
C PHE A 78 -26.39 -14.47 -9.33
N VAL A 79 -25.31 -13.87 -9.85
CA VAL A 79 -25.31 -13.01 -11.03
C VAL A 79 -24.28 -13.54 -12.02
N GLN A 80 -24.63 -13.70 -13.30
CA GLN A 80 -23.67 -14.14 -14.32
C GLN A 80 -22.70 -13.00 -14.68
N ALA A 81 -21.77 -12.69 -13.78
CA ALA A 81 -20.70 -11.73 -14.00
C ALA A 81 -19.36 -12.35 -13.63
N SER A 82 -18.38 -12.13 -14.49
CA SER A 82 -17.02 -12.66 -14.41
C SER A 82 -16.00 -11.54 -14.21
N SER A 83 -14.93 -11.82 -13.46
CA SER A 83 -13.79 -10.91 -13.31
C SER A 83 -12.45 -11.59 -13.54
N ILE A 84 -11.47 -10.78 -13.93
CA ILE A 84 -10.07 -11.19 -14.02
C ILE A 84 -9.18 -10.10 -13.40
N ALA A 85 -8.30 -10.50 -12.49
CA ALA A 85 -7.25 -9.64 -11.96
C ALA A 85 -5.93 -9.66 -12.78
N ILE A 86 -5.45 -8.49 -13.21
CA ILE A 86 -4.26 -8.27 -14.04
C ILE A 86 -3.24 -7.40 -13.31
N TYR A 87 -2.17 -7.99 -12.81
CA TYR A 87 -1.15 -7.28 -12.02
C TYR A 87 0.26 -7.84 -12.24
N GLY A 88 1.28 -7.05 -11.90
CA GLY A 88 2.69 -7.43 -11.99
C GLY A 88 3.19 -8.29 -10.81
N GLY A 89 4.44 -8.74 -10.89
CA GLY A 89 5.14 -9.43 -9.79
C GLY A 89 4.98 -10.95 -9.74
N GLY A 90 4.67 -11.60 -10.87
CA GLY A 90 4.75 -13.06 -11.05
C GLY A 90 5.74 -13.44 -12.16
N GLY A 91 6.18 -14.70 -12.19
CA GLY A 91 7.04 -15.24 -13.25
C GLY A 91 6.42 -15.18 -14.66
N GLY A 92 7.16 -15.62 -15.68
CA GLY A 92 6.74 -15.58 -17.09
C GLY A 92 5.38 -16.24 -17.36
N ASP A 93 5.04 -17.29 -16.63
CA ASP A 93 3.78 -18.05 -16.77
C ASP A 93 2.52 -17.21 -16.52
N GLY A 94 2.63 -16.16 -15.68
CA GLY A 94 1.52 -15.24 -15.42
C GLY A 94 1.19 -14.35 -16.62
N TRP A 95 2.13 -14.11 -17.54
CA TRP A 95 1.90 -13.28 -18.71
C TRP A 95 0.94 -13.94 -19.70
N ASP A 96 1.19 -15.21 -20.04
CA ASP A 96 0.39 -15.92 -21.03
C ASP A 96 -1.02 -16.21 -20.53
N GLN A 97 -1.16 -16.51 -19.24
CA GLN A 97 -2.47 -16.64 -18.60
C GLN A 97 -3.24 -15.31 -18.64
N GLN A 98 -2.60 -14.19 -18.27
CA GLN A 98 -3.22 -12.86 -18.33
C GLN A 98 -3.57 -12.45 -19.76
N ARG A 99 -2.70 -12.72 -20.73
CA ARG A 99 -2.98 -12.50 -22.16
C ARG A 99 -4.22 -13.28 -22.58
N LYS A 100 -4.27 -14.58 -22.31
CA LYS A 100 -5.41 -15.43 -22.67
C LYS A 100 -6.69 -14.90 -22.01
N ALA A 101 -6.62 -14.50 -20.76
CA ALA A 101 -7.75 -13.96 -20.01
C ALA A 101 -8.26 -12.65 -20.65
N LEU A 102 -7.36 -11.72 -20.98
CA LEU A 102 -7.68 -10.46 -21.68
C LEU A 102 -8.28 -10.66 -23.09
N THR A 103 -7.98 -11.78 -23.75
CA THR A 103 -8.52 -12.11 -25.08
C THR A 103 -9.77 -12.98 -25.05
N THR A 104 -9.96 -13.77 -23.99
CA THR A 104 -11.13 -14.67 -23.84
C THR A 104 -12.35 -13.89 -23.35
N GLY A 105 -12.13 -12.74 -22.69
CA GLY A 105 -13.16 -11.84 -22.22
C GLY A 105 -13.63 -12.18 -20.81
N ALA A 106 -13.84 -11.14 -20.00
CA ALA A 106 -14.63 -11.15 -18.77
C ALA A 106 -15.39 -9.84 -18.70
N ASP A 107 -16.48 -9.78 -17.92
CA ASP A 107 -17.28 -8.56 -17.78
C ASP A 107 -16.48 -7.44 -17.10
N ILE A 108 -15.63 -7.83 -16.13
CA ILE A 108 -14.85 -6.93 -15.29
C ILE A 108 -13.35 -7.27 -15.39
N ILE A 109 -12.52 -6.27 -15.68
CA ILE A 109 -11.06 -6.37 -15.52
C ILE A 109 -10.62 -5.52 -14.35
N ILE A 110 -9.88 -6.12 -13.42
CA ILE A 110 -9.29 -5.44 -12.27
C ILE A 110 -7.78 -5.39 -12.48
N ALA A 111 -7.16 -4.22 -12.53
CA ALA A 111 -5.76 -4.15 -12.93
C ALA A 111 -4.92 -3.09 -12.22
N THR A 112 -3.63 -3.39 -12.07
CA THR A 112 -2.62 -2.37 -11.74
C THR A 112 -2.18 -1.64 -13.01
N PRO A 113 -2.08 -0.29 -13.03
CA PRO A 113 -1.84 0.49 -14.24
C PRO A 113 -0.63 0.04 -15.06
N GLY A 114 0.53 -0.12 -14.42
CA GLY A 114 1.77 -0.48 -15.12
C GLY A 114 1.70 -1.83 -15.84
N ARG A 115 1.09 -2.85 -15.21
CA ARG A 115 0.93 -4.17 -15.86
C ARG A 115 -0.05 -4.09 -17.02
N LEU A 116 -1.18 -3.42 -16.84
CA LEU A 116 -2.18 -3.29 -17.88
C LEU A 116 -1.63 -2.56 -19.11
N MET A 117 -0.90 -1.46 -18.89
CA MET A 117 -0.20 -0.74 -19.95
C MET A 117 0.74 -1.63 -20.76
N ALA A 118 1.50 -2.51 -20.10
CA ALA A 118 2.38 -3.46 -20.79
C ALA A 118 1.59 -4.43 -21.69
N HIS A 119 0.43 -4.92 -21.25
CA HIS A 119 -0.44 -5.75 -22.10
C HIS A 119 -1.02 -4.95 -23.28
N MET A 120 -1.49 -3.72 -23.03
CA MET A 120 -2.07 -2.85 -24.06
C MET A 120 -1.07 -2.47 -25.15
N GLN A 121 0.20 -2.27 -24.81
CA GLN A 121 1.28 -1.98 -25.76
C GLN A 121 1.50 -3.10 -26.78
N LEU A 122 1.08 -4.33 -26.49
CA LEU A 122 1.15 -5.46 -27.43
C LEU A 122 -0.04 -5.53 -28.40
N GLY A 123 -1.03 -4.63 -28.27
CA GLY A 123 -2.08 -4.42 -29.28
C GLY A 123 -3.22 -5.45 -29.32
N TYR A 124 -3.26 -6.43 -28.41
CA TYR A 124 -4.36 -7.41 -28.36
C TYR A 124 -5.47 -7.07 -27.36
N VAL A 125 -5.27 -6.07 -26.50
CA VAL A 125 -6.27 -5.65 -25.50
C VAL A 125 -7.30 -4.75 -26.17
N LYS A 126 -8.58 -5.14 -26.10
CA LYS A 126 -9.70 -4.41 -26.70
C LYS A 126 -10.57 -3.81 -25.60
N PHE A 127 -10.52 -2.48 -25.48
CA PHE A 127 -11.31 -1.71 -24.50
C PHE A 127 -12.26 -0.70 -25.16
N ASP A 128 -12.57 -0.87 -26.44
CA ASP A 128 -13.48 -0.04 -27.22
C ASP A 128 -14.95 -0.08 -26.76
N LYS A 129 -15.28 -0.98 -25.82
CA LYS A 129 -16.62 -1.17 -25.27
C LYS A 129 -16.67 -1.05 -23.73
N ILE A 130 -15.72 -0.33 -23.14
CA ILE A 130 -15.76 -0.05 -21.70
C ILE A 130 -16.83 1.02 -21.42
N ASP A 131 -17.86 0.61 -20.68
CA ASP A 131 -18.95 1.46 -20.19
C ASP A 131 -18.61 2.10 -18.83
N TYR A 132 -17.81 1.41 -18.01
CA TYR A 132 -17.51 1.81 -16.63
C TYR A 132 -16.01 1.78 -16.35
N LEU A 133 -15.48 2.92 -15.89
CA LEU A 133 -14.11 3.04 -15.39
C LEU A 133 -14.14 3.34 -13.88
N VAL A 134 -13.50 2.51 -13.08
CA VAL A 134 -13.32 2.74 -11.64
C VAL A 134 -11.85 2.96 -11.34
N LEU A 135 -11.55 3.98 -10.53
CA LEU A 135 -10.24 4.18 -9.91
C LEU A 135 -10.42 4.00 -8.40
N ASP A 136 -9.93 2.89 -7.85
CA ASP A 136 -9.96 2.65 -6.41
C ASP A 136 -8.60 2.98 -5.78
N GLU A 137 -8.64 3.66 -4.64
CA GLU A 137 -7.46 4.24 -3.97
C GLU A 137 -6.62 5.14 -4.92
N ALA A 138 -7.30 6.08 -5.57
CA ALA A 138 -6.68 6.98 -6.56
C ALA A 138 -5.52 7.83 -5.99
N ASP A 139 -5.63 8.27 -4.73
CA ASP A 139 -4.54 8.94 -4.00
C ASP A 139 -3.26 8.11 -3.99
N LYS A 140 -3.37 6.83 -3.64
CA LYS A 140 -2.22 5.93 -3.63
C LYS A 140 -1.63 5.71 -5.02
N MET A 141 -2.47 5.54 -6.05
CA MET A 141 -1.96 5.39 -7.42
C MET A 141 -1.13 6.59 -7.86
N LEU A 142 -1.58 7.81 -7.54
CA LEU A 142 -0.84 9.02 -7.89
C LEU A 142 0.44 9.20 -7.08
N ASP A 143 0.45 8.78 -5.81
CA ASP A 143 1.66 8.76 -4.97
C ASP A 143 2.71 7.78 -5.49
N MET A 144 2.27 6.65 -6.05
CA MET A 144 3.13 5.66 -6.69
C MET A 144 3.62 6.08 -8.09
N GLY A 145 3.18 7.25 -8.58
CA GLY A 145 3.59 7.78 -9.87
C GLY A 145 2.83 7.23 -11.08
N PHE A 146 1.70 6.53 -10.88
CA PHE A 146 0.91 5.97 -11.97
C PHE A 146 0.04 6.98 -12.73
N SER A 147 0.18 8.29 -12.47
CA SER A 147 -0.67 9.30 -13.10
C SER A 147 -0.62 9.22 -14.63
N ASP A 148 0.59 9.14 -15.19
CA ASP A 148 0.78 9.13 -16.64
C ASP A 148 0.30 7.82 -17.28
N ASP A 149 0.54 6.69 -16.61
CA ASP A 149 0.03 5.39 -17.02
C ASP A 149 -1.49 5.39 -17.10
N ILE A 150 -2.18 5.87 -16.05
CA ILE A 150 -3.65 5.93 -16.01
C ILE A 150 -4.17 6.84 -17.12
N LEU A 151 -3.56 8.00 -17.34
CA LEU A 151 -3.97 8.92 -18.39
C LEU A 151 -3.80 8.31 -19.78
N ASN A 152 -2.76 7.50 -19.99
CA ASN A 152 -2.55 6.79 -21.25
C ASN A 152 -3.57 5.67 -21.44
N ILE A 153 -3.92 4.92 -20.38
CA ILE A 153 -5.03 3.94 -20.42
C ILE A 153 -6.32 4.66 -20.82
N VAL A 154 -6.68 5.74 -20.10
CA VAL A 154 -7.93 6.49 -20.30
C VAL A 154 -8.08 7.01 -21.73
N LYS A 155 -6.99 7.41 -22.40
CA LYS A 155 -7.01 7.86 -23.81
C LYS A 155 -7.47 6.79 -24.80
N THR A 156 -7.33 5.50 -24.44
CA THR A 156 -7.74 4.38 -25.29
C THR A 156 -9.18 3.93 -25.04
N LEU A 157 -9.81 4.41 -23.96
CA LEU A 157 -11.17 4.05 -23.58
C LEU A 157 -12.19 4.93 -24.33
N PRO A 158 -13.45 4.48 -24.45
CA PRO A 158 -14.54 5.28 -25.00
C PRO A 158 -14.68 6.61 -24.27
N THR A 159 -15.03 7.64 -25.03
CA THR A 159 -15.29 8.97 -24.51
C THR A 159 -16.59 9.01 -23.71
N GLU A 160 -17.62 8.31 -24.18
CA GLU A 160 -18.88 8.10 -23.45
C GLU A 160 -18.74 6.84 -22.59
N ARG A 161 -18.55 7.06 -21.29
CA ARG A 161 -18.48 6.05 -20.24
C ARG A 161 -18.74 6.73 -18.90
N GLN A 162 -19.16 5.97 -17.89
CA GLN A 162 -19.24 6.44 -16.52
C GLN A 162 -17.89 6.23 -15.82
N THR A 163 -17.33 7.29 -15.21
CA THR A 163 -16.08 7.22 -14.45
C THR A 163 -16.35 7.42 -12.95
N LEU A 164 -15.87 6.50 -12.13
CA LEU A 164 -16.00 6.51 -10.68
C LEU A 164 -14.61 6.59 -10.04
N LEU A 165 -14.34 7.65 -9.28
CA LEU A 165 -13.07 7.85 -8.58
C LEU A 165 -13.29 7.71 -7.07
N PHE A 166 -12.70 6.69 -6.48
CA PHE A 166 -12.69 6.45 -5.04
C PHE A 166 -11.31 6.76 -4.47
N SER A 167 -11.30 7.57 -3.41
CA SER A 167 -10.07 7.98 -2.74
C SER A 167 -10.29 8.03 -1.24
N ALA A 168 -9.23 7.88 -0.45
CA ALA A 168 -9.31 8.13 0.98
C ALA A 168 -9.12 9.63 1.28
N THR A 169 -8.31 10.30 0.47
CA THR A 169 -7.95 11.70 0.60
C THR A 169 -8.22 12.48 -0.69
N MET A 170 -8.35 13.80 -0.59
CA MET A 170 -8.54 14.69 -1.76
C MET A 170 -7.54 15.86 -1.75
N PRO A 171 -6.23 15.61 -1.83
CA PRO A 171 -5.25 16.68 -2.03
C PRO A 171 -5.44 17.34 -3.40
N ASN A 172 -4.88 18.54 -3.59
CA ASN A 172 -5.01 19.29 -4.85
C ASN A 172 -4.56 18.47 -6.07
N LYS A 173 -3.51 17.65 -5.93
CA LYS A 173 -3.03 16.75 -7.00
C LYS A 173 -4.14 15.80 -7.49
N ILE A 174 -4.94 15.25 -6.58
CA ILE A 174 -6.06 14.35 -6.93
C ILE A 174 -7.22 15.13 -7.53
N ARG A 175 -7.54 16.32 -7.01
CA ARG A 175 -8.59 17.18 -7.60
C ARG A 175 -8.26 17.57 -9.04
N GLU A 176 -7.03 17.99 -9.30
CA GLU A 176 -6.57 18.35 -10.64
C GLU A 176 -6.53 17.14 -11.57
N PHE A 177 -6.15 15.97 -11.04
CA PHE A 177 -6.21 14.72 -11.81
C PHE A 177 -7.65 14.32 -12.16
N ALA A 178 -8.57 14.40 -11.20
CA ALA A 178 -9.98 14.08 -11.38
C ALA A 178 -10.63 14.92 -12.51
N LYS A 179 -10.34 16.23 -12.55
CA LYS A 179 -10.83 17.13 -13.62
C LYS A 179 -10.43 16.70 -15.04
N ARG A 180 -9.39 15.88 -15.19
CA ARG A 180 -8.89 15.42 -16.50
C ARG A 180 -9.60 14.18 -17.01
N ILE A 181 -10.25 13.41 -16.13
CA ILE A 181 -10.81 12.09 -16.48
C ILE A 181 -12.31 11.97 -16.23
N LEU A 182 -12.89 12.82 -15.37
CA LEU A 182 -14.32 12.84 -15.05
C LEU A 182 -15.06 14.01 -15.72
N ARG A 183 -16.36 13.86 -15.92
CA ARG A 183 -17.29 14.84 -16.51
C ARG A 183 -18.39 15.19 -15.52
N GLU A 184 -18.43 16.44 -15.06
CA GLU A 184 -19.43 16.94 -14.10
C GLU A 184 -19.73 15.97 -12.93
N PRO A 185 -18.70 15.48 -12.22
CA PRO A 185 -18.89 14.41 -11.25
C PRO A 185 -19.71 14.88 -10.05
N HIS A 186 -20.56 13.99 -9.54
CA HIS A 186 -21.13 14.16 -8.21
C HIS A 186 -20.05 13.92 -7.16
N GLU A 187 -19.95 14.80 -6.17
CA GLU A 187 -18.95 14.69 -5.11
C GLU A 187 -19.57 14.23 -3.80
N ILE A 188 -19.14 13.06 -3.32
CA ILE A 188 -19.43 12.56 -1.98
C ILE A 188 -18.17 12.71 -1.14
N ARG A 189 -18.26 13.50 -0.08
CA ARG A 189 -17.17 13.68 0.88
C ARG A 189 -17.67 13.27 2.25
N LEU A 190 -17.40 12.03 2.61
CA LEU A 190 -17.54 11.66 4.01
C LEU A 190 -16.36 12.29 4.75
N ALA A 191 -16.65 12.90 5.91
CA ALA A 191 -15.60 13.44 6.75
C ALA A 191 -14.54 12.36 6.98
N VAL A 192 -13.25 12.74 6.87
CA VAL A 192 -12.15 11.87 7.30
C VAL A 192 -12.48 11.53 8.74
N SER A 193 -12.85 10.27 9.01
CA SER A 193 -13.24 9.88 10.34
C SER A 193 -12.05 10.16 11.23
N LYS A 194 -12.26 10.98 12.27
CA LYS A 194 -11.33 11.04 13.38
C LYS A 194 -11.04 9.59 13.80
N PRO A 195 -9.81 9.28 14.25
CA PRO A 195 -9.53 7.96 14.80
C PRO A 195 -10.60 7.62 15.83
N ALA A 196 -11.01 6.35 15.90
CA ALA A 196 -12.00 5.91 16.88
C ALA A 196 -11.61 6.46 18.27
N GLU A 197 -12.57 7.04 19.00
CA GLU A 197 -12.28 7.74 20.26
C GLU A 197 -11.53 6.85 21.28
N GLY A 198 -11.66 5.53 21.18
CA GLY A 198 -10.99 4.54 22.03
C GLY A 198 -9.53 4.21 21.70
N ILE A 199 -8.89 4.90 20.74
CA ILE A 199 -7.46 4.69 20.45
C ILE A 199 -6.61 5.55 21.39
N ASP A 200 -5.80 4.90 22.22
CA ASP A 200 -4.80 5.56 23.07
C ASP A 200 -3.62 6.03 22.20
N GLN A 201 -3.50 7.34 22.01
CA GLN A 201 -2.51 7.96 21.14
C GLN A 201 -1.37 8.51 21.98
N GLN A 202 -0.19 7.92 21.86
CA GLN A 202 1.00 8.23 22.64
C GLN A 202 2.09 8.83 21.76
N PHE A 203 2.49 10.07 22.06
CA PHE A 203 3.45 10.83 21.27
C PHE A 203 4.72 10.97 22.10
N TYR A 204 5.86 10.51 21.56
CA TYR A 204 7.15 10.51 22.26
C TYR A 204 8.17 11.35 21.50
N MET A 205 8.70 12.39 22.14
CA MET A 205 9.82 13.17 21.62
C MET A 205 11.10 12.33 21.72
N ALA A 206 11.81 12.16 20.61
CA ALA A 206 13.04 11.39 20.55
C ALA A 206 13.89 11.75 19.33
N TYR A 207 15.19 11.95 19.52
CA TYR A 207 16.12 11.92 18.40
C TYR A 207 16.14 10.54 17.74
N ASP A 208 16.49 10.46 16.46
CA ASP A 208 16.52 9.19 15.72
C ASP A 208 17.32 8.08 16.43
N ARG A 209 18.45 8.44 17.07
CA ARG A 209 19.28 7.51 17.86
C ARG A 209 18.62 6.99 19.14
N GLN A 210 17.62 7.71 19.68
CA GLN A 210 16.91 7.38 20.91
C GLN A 210 15.65 6.54 20.64
N LYS A 211 15.08 6.59 19.43
CA LYS A 211 13.83 5.90 19.08
C LYS A 211 13.87 4.40 19.35
N LEU A 212 14.92 3.71 18.90
CA LEU A 212 15.01 2.25 19.05
C LEU A 212 15.08 1.82 20.53
N PRO A 213 15.97 2.37 21.39
CA PRO A 213 15.94 2.04 22.82
C PRO A 213 14.60 2.32 23.51
N ILE A 214 13.92 3.41 23.15
CA ILE A 214 12.58 3.70 23.70
C ILE A 214 11.58 2.64 23.25
N LEU A 215 11.59 2.28 21.96
CA LEU A 215 10.72 1.23 21.43
C LEU A 215 10.92 -0.10 22.18
N GLU A 216 12.17 -0.48 22.40
CA GLU A 216 12.54 -1.68 23.16
C GLU A 216 11.92 -1.66 24.55
N HIS A 217 12.03 -0.54 25.27
CA HIS A 217 11.41 -0.34 26.57
C HIS A 217 9.88 -0.44 26.54
N LEU A 218 9.23 0.23 25.57
CA LEU A 218 7.77 0.23 25.45
C LEU A 218 7.21 -1.17 25.12
N ILE A 219 7.91 -1.94 24.29
CA ILE A 219 7.52 -3.34 23.98
C ILE A 219 7.59 -4.22 25.23
N GLN A 220 8.59 -4.03 26.09
CA GLN A 220 8.74 -4.81 27.32
C GLN A 220 7.66 -4.50 28.37
N GLN A 221 7.09 -3.29 28.34
CA GLN A 221 6.05 -2.85 29.28
C GLN A 221 4.62 -3.15 28.81
N THR A 222 4.45 -3.60 27.57
CA THR A 222 3.13 -3.78 26.97
C THR A 222 2.90 -5.23 26.55
N ASN A 223 1.65 -5.69 26.62
CA ASN A 223 1.29 -7.02 26.12
C ASN A 223 1.01 -6.95 24.61
N VAL A 224 2.07 -7.11 23.82
CA VAL A 224 1.99 -7.03 22.36
C VAL A 224 1.45 -8.34 21.77
N GLN A 225 0.15 -8.36 21.43
CA GLN A 225 -0.44 -9.52 20.72
C GLN A 225 -0.29 -9.41 19.20
N SER A 226 -0.46 -8.19 18.67
CA SER A 226 -0.30 -7.89 17.25
C SER A 226 0.07 -6.42 17.07
N MET A 227 1.23 -6.17 16.48
CA MET A 227 1.80 -4.85 16.27
C MET A 227 2.31 -4.69 14.86
N VAL A 228 2.02 -3.53 14.26
CA VAL A 228 2.67 -3.09 13.03
C VAL A 228 3.47 -1.82 13.29
N LEU A 229 4.73 -1.84 12.90
CA LEU A 229 5.65 -0.71 13.00
C LEU A 229 5.96 -0.17 11.61
N PHE A 230 5.79 1.13 11.44
CA PHE A 230 5.95 1.85 10.18
C PHE A 230 7.21 2.72 10.22
N THR A 231 8.11 2.51 9.27
CA THR A 231 9.28 3.38 9.04
C THR A 231 9.33 3.86 7.60
N SER A 232 9.81 5.08 7.41
CA SER A 232 10.03 5.66 6.08
C SER A 232 11.27 5.06 5.40
N ARG A 233 12.21 4.49 6.17
CA ARG A 233 13.52 4.05 5.70
C ARG A 233 13.58 2.54 5.55
N LYS A 234 13.83 2.09 4.31
CA LYS A 234 13.99 0.68 3.97
C LYS A 234 15.12 -0.01 4.75
N SER A 235 16.25 0.70 4.94
CA SER A 235 17.41 0.20 5.68
C SER A 235 17.10 -0.12 7.14
N GLU A 236 16.14 0.60 7.74
CA GLU A 236 15.77 0.44 9.14
C GLU A 236 14.91 -0.80 9.40
N VAL A 237 14.16 -1.28 8.40
CA VAL A 237 13.24 -2.42 8.56
C VAL A 237 13.96 -3.65 9.14
N GLY A 238 15.09 -4.02 8.54
CA GLY A 238 15.87 -5.17 9.00
C GLY A 238 16.61 -4.90 10.32
N HIS A 239 16.99 -3.65 10.58
CA HIS A 239 17.65 -3.26 11.83
C HIS A 239 16.69 -3.37 13.03
N ILE A 240 15.52 -2.75 12.91
CA ILE A 240 14.47 -2.76 13.95
C ILE A 240 13.97 -4.18 14.20
N ALA A 241 13.65 -4.95 13.15
CA ALA A 241 13.16 -6.33 13.32
C ALA A 241 14.17 -7.23 14.05
N ARG A 242 15.48 -7.08 13.76
CA ARG A 242 16.54 -7.82 14.46
C ARG A 242 16.69 -7.40 15.92
N ALA A 243 16.58 -6.11 16.22
CA ALA A 243 16.63 -5.60 17.59
C ALA A 243 15.48 -6.18 18.44
N ILE A 244 14.24 -6.10 17.93
CA ILE A 244 13.06 -6.69 18.58
C ILE A 244 13.20 -8.21 18.76
N THR A 245 13.77 -8.91 17.78
CA THR A 245 14.05 -10.35 17.89
C THR A 245 15.06 -10.66 18.99
N LYS A 246 16.10 -9.84 19.16
CA LYS A 246 17.09 -10.01 20.24
C LYS A 246 16.49 -9.79 21.63
N LEU A 247 15.42 -8.99 21.75
CA LEU A 247 14.67 -8.85 23.00
C LEU A 247 13.81 -10.08 23.34
N GLY A 248 13.70 -11.06 22.43
CA GLY A 248 12.91 -12.27 22.63
C GLY A 248 11.52 -12.24 21.99
N TYR A 249 11.18 -11.21 21.21
CA TYR A 249 9.90 -11.13 20.50
C TYR A 249 10.05 -11.53 19.04
N ALA A 250 9.21 -12.44 18.55
CA ALA A 250 9.23 -12.81 17.14
C ALA A 250 8.77 -11.62 16.26
N ALA A 251 9.70 -11.10 15.45
CA ALA A 251 9.44 -9.99 14.55
C ALA A 251 9.96 -10.29 13.15
N ARG A 252 9.22 -9.84 12.13
CA ARG A 252 9.67 -9.93 10.71
C ARG A 252 9.54 -8.58 10.03
N GLY A 253 10.48 -8.31 9.14
CA GLY A 253 10.50 -7.11 8.32
C GLY A 253 9.93 -7.35 6.93
N ILE A 254 9.20 -6.38 6.40
CA ILE A 254 8.73 -6.34 5.02
C ILE A 254 9.20 -5.02 4.38
N SER A 255 9.92 -5.14 3.28
CA SER A 255 10.48 -4.01 2.53
C SER A 255 10.35 -4.28 1.02
N SER A 256 10.58 -3.29 0.17
CA SER A 256 10.54 -3.49 -1.29
C SER A 256 11.70 -4.32 -1.82
N ASP A 257 12.67 -4.71 -0.98
CA ASP A 257 13.73 -5.70 -1.33
C ASP A 257 13.20 -7.13 -1.25
N LEU A 258 12.11 -7.36 -0.52
CA LEU A 258 11.57 -8.70 -0.37
C LEU A 258 10.89 -9.11 -1.67
N GLU A 259 11.33 -10.25 -2.20
CA GLU A 259 10.66 -10.92 -3.30
C GLU A 259 9.19 -11.10 -3.00
N GLN A 260 8.39 -11.02 -4.06
CA GLN A 260 6.97 -10.85 -3.92
C GLN A 260 6.27 -12.08 -3.30
N ASP A 261 6.74 -13.30 -3.58
CA ASP A 261 6.20 -14.52 -2.95
C ASP A 261 6.57 -14.59 -1.47
N ALA A 262 7.79 -14.17 -1.11
CA ALA A 262 8.21 -14.07 0.28
C ALA A 262 7.38 -13.03 1.04
N ARG A 263 6.99 -11.93 0.38
CA ARG A 263 6.10 -10.91 0.91
C ARG A 263 4.74 -11.49 1.29
N GLU A 264 4.12 -12.24 0.39
CA GLU A 264 2.82 -12.89 0.65
C GLU A 264 2.89 -13.86 1.82
N VAL A 265 3.97 -14.64 1.92
CA VAL A 265 4.19 -15.55 3.05
C VAL A 265 4.29 -14.77 4.35
N VAL A 266 5.11 -13.71 4.43
CA VAL A 266 5.25 -12.89 5.64
C VAL A 266 3.89 -12.32 6.08
N LEU A 267 3.12 -11.78 5.14
CA LEU A 267 1.83 -11.15 5.44
C LEU A 267 0.78 -12.17 5.87
N ARG A 268 0.70 -13.32 5.19
CA ARG A 268 -0.18 -14.41 5.58
C ARG A 268 0.16 -14.92 6.97
N ASP A 269 1.44 -15.14 7.25
CA ASP A 269 1.91 -15.63 8.55
C ASP A 269 1.58 -14.61 9.67
N PHE A 270 1.68 -13.31 9.36
CA PHE A 270 1.29 -12.23 10.28
C PHE A 270 -0.22 -12.20 10.55
N LYS A 271 -1.05 -12.26 9.49
CA LYS A 271 -2.52 -12.32 9.61
C LYS A 271 -2.97 -13.55 10.42
N ASN A 272 -2.27 -14.67 10.26
CA ASN A 272 -2.50 -15.90 11.01
C ASN A 272 -1.92 -15.87 12.44
N LYS A 273 -1.36 -14.73 12.90
CA LYS A 273 -0.76 -14.54 14.22
C LYS A 273 0.40 -15.50 14.51
N THR A 274 1.12 -15.94 13.47
CA THR A 274 2.30 -16.82 13.60
C THR A 274 3.46 -16.08 14.27
N PHE A 275 3.50 -14.75 14.14
CA PHE A 275 4.40 -13.87 14.88
C PHE A 275 3.67 -12.55 15.21
N PRO A 276 3.98 -11.91 16.35
CA PRO A 276 3.22 -10.75 16.84
C PRO A 276 3.63 -9.40 16.24
N ILE A 277 4.83 -9.25 15.66
CA ILE A 277 5.36 -7.92 15.28
C ILE A 277 5.81 -7.87 13.82
N LEU A 278 5.18 -7.00 13.02
CA LEU A 278 5.56 -6.72 11.64
C LEU A 278 6.20 -5.33 11.54
N VAL A 279 7.40 -5.25 10.96
CA VAL A 279 8.07 -3.99 10.64
C VAL A 279 7.95 -3.74 9.14
N ALA A 280 7.36 -2.62 8.73
CA ALA A 280 7.05 -2.33 7.34
C ALA A 280 7.47 -0.91 6.93
N THR A 281 7.75 -0.73 5.63
CA THR A 281 7.79 0.61 5.04
C THR A 281 6.41 1.12 4.63
N ASP A 282 6.27 2.44 4.55
CA ASP A 282 5.05 3.13 4.15
C ASP A 282 4.44 2.58 2.86
N VAL A 283 5.28 2.30 1.86
CA VAL A 283 4.88 1.78 0.54
C VAL A 283 4.19 0.42 0.63
N LEU A 284 4.58 -0.41 1.60
CA LEU A 284 4.08 -1.78 1.70
C LEU A 284 2.83 -1.87 2.53
N SER A 285 2.70 -1.04 3.55
CA SER A 285 1.53 -1.03 4.42
C SER A 285 0.26 -0.49 3.74
N ARG A 286 0.42 0.31 2.68
CA ARG A 286 -0.68 0.92 1.94
C ARG A 286 -1.30 -0.14 1.01
N GLY A 287 -2.44 -0.70 1.41
CA GLY A 287 -3.19 -1.68 0.61
C GLY A 287 -3.10 -3.12 1.11
N ILE A 288 -2.48 -3.35 2.27
CA ILE A 288 -2.61 -4.63 2.97
C ILE A 288 -3.75 -4.51 3.97
N ASP A 289 -4.74 -5.38 3.82
CA ASP A 289 -5.83 -5.55 4.77
C ASP A 289 -5.33 -6.20 6.06
N ILE A 290 -4.77 -5.39 6.96
CA ILE A 290 -4.32 -5.78 8.30
C ILE A 290 -5.10 -4.94 9.30
N ASP A 291 -6.21 -5.48 9.78
CA ASP A 291 -7.07 -4.86 10.78
C ASP A 291 -6.98 -5.59 12.12
N ASN A 292 -7.57 -5.00 13.18
CA ASN A 292 -7.63 -5.56 14.54
C ASN A 292 -6.26 -5.70 15.23
N LEU A 293 -5.38 -4.72 15.00
CA LEU A 293 -4.11 -4.63 15.69
C LEU A 293 -4.31 -4.16 17.15
N THR A 294 -3.50 -4.71 18.05
CA THR A 294 -3.41 -4.19 19.43
C THR A 294 -2.58 -2.91 19.49
N HIS A 295 -1.52 -2.84 18.67
CA HIS A 295 -0.59 -1.72 18.67
C HIS A 295 -0.24 -1.30 17.24
N VAL A 296 -0.12 0.00 17.02
CA VAL A 296 0.47 0.58 15.82
C VAL A 296 1.60 1.50 16.24
N VAL A 297 2.77 1.36 15.63
CA VAL A 297 3.94 2.20 15.92
C VAL A 297 4.32 3.00 14.68
N ASN A 298 4.19 4.32 14.74
CA ASN A 298 4.79 5.23 13.77
C ASN A 298 6.22 5.53 14.20
N TYR A 299 7.17 4.72 13.73
CA TYR A 299 8.59 4.92 14.04
C TYR A 299 9.13 6.19 13.38
N ASP A 300 8.66 6.47 12.17
CA ASP A 300 8.78 7.77 11.52
C ASP A 300 7.38 8.34 11.26
N ILE A 301 7.24 9.67 11.42
CA ILE A 301 5.96 10.34 11.22
C ILE A 301 5.59 10.32 9.73
N PRO A 302 4.35 9.90 9.36
CA PRO A 302 3.87 9.96 7.98
C PRO A 302 3.96 11.37 7.41
N ARG A 303 4.15 11.47 6.09
CA ARG A 303 4.27 12.76 5.39
C ARG A 303 2.97 13.58 5.44
N ASP A 304 1.84 12.89 5.41
CA ASP A 304 0.50 13.46 5.37
C ASP A 304 -0.27 13.07 6.64
N ALA A 305 -1.17 13.94 7.09
CA ALA A 305 -1.91 13.76 8.34
C ALA A 305 -2.97 12.65 8.21
N GLU A 306 -3.55 12.49 7.03
CA GLU A 306 -4.55 11.48 6.72
C GLU A 306 -3.94 10.07 6.78
N ASP A 307 -2.69 9.93 6.37
CA ASP A 307 -1.92 8.70 6.50
C ASP A 307 -1.77 8.28 7.96
N TYR A 308 -1.54 9.23 8.86
CA TYR A 308 -1.50 8.96 10.30
C TYR A 308 -2.83 8.34 10.77
N VAL A 309 -3.96 8.98 10.43
CA VAL A 309 -5.30 8.50 10.77
C VAL A 309 -5.54 7.09 10.21
N HIS A 310 -5.11 6.83 8.96
CA HIS A 310 -5.24 5.51 8.34
C HIS A 310 -4.40 4.43 8.99
N ARG A 311 -3.18 4.75 9.44
CA ARG A 311 -2.31 3.78 10.13
C ARG A 311 -2.90 3.41 11.48
N ILE A 312 -3.25 4.41 12.29
CA ILE A 312 -3.76 4.14 13.64
C ILE A 312 -5.18 3.55 13.60
N GLY A 313 -5.94 3.82 12.54
CA GLY A 313 -7.23 3.16 12.27
C GLY A 313 -7.13 1.65 11.95
N ARG A 314 -5.92 1.08 11.84
CA ARG A 314 -5.69 -0.37 11.81
C ARG A 314 -5.79 -1.03 13.18
N THR A 315 -5.77 -0.23 14.24
CA THR A 315 -6.13 -0.68 15.58
C THR A 315 -7.65 -0.86 15.68
N ALA A 316 -8.06 -1.76 16.59
CA ALA A 316 -9.43 -2.25 16.81
C ALA A 316 -10.62 -1.36 16.38
N ARG A 317 -11.60 -1.96 15.69
CA ARG A 317 -12.91 -1.35 15.41
C ARG A 317 -13.91 -1.61 16.54
N ALA A 318 -14.69 -0.58 16.88
CA ALA A 318 -15.96 -0.53 17.63
C ALA A 318 -16.09 -1.21 19.02
N ALA A 319 -15.23 -2.15 19.43
CA ALA A 319 -15.40 -2.90 20.69
C ALA A 319 -14.11 -3.12 21.50
N THR A 320 -12.94 -2.73 20.99
CA THR A 320 -11.63 -2.94 21.67
C THR A 320 -10.79 -1.66 21.64
N THR A 321 -10.07 -1.40 22.73
CA THR A 321 -9.08 -0.30 22.84
C THR A 321 -7.78 -0.72 22.17
N GLY A 322 -7.18 0.18 21.38
CA GLY A 322 -5.87 -0.04 20.76
C GLY A 322 -4.90 1.09 21.07
N THR A 323 -3.60 0.84 20.98
CA THR A 323 -2.56 1.84 21.27
C THR A 323 -1.81 2.24 20.01
N ALA A 324 -1.68 3.54 19.78
CA ALA A 324 -0.90 4.12 18.71
C ALA A 324 0.30 4.90 19.28
N ILE A 325 1.51 4.37 19.10
CA ILE A 325 2.76 4.98 19.54
C ILE A 325 3.37 5.74 18.38
N THR A 326 3.75 7.00 18.57
CA THR A 326 4.35 7.84 17.53
C THR A 326 5.61 8.52 18.04
N PHE A 327 6.74 8.27 17.38
CA PHE A 327 7.99 8.98 17.68
C PHE A 327 8.10 10.27 16.88
N ILE A 328 8.56 11.33 17.56
CA ILE A 328 8.70 12.66 17.01
C ILE A 328 10.17 13.06 17.05
N SER A 329 10.76 13.15 15.87
CA SER A 329 12.09 13.75 15.71
C SER A 329 12.00 15.27 15.69
N ASP A 330 13.16 15.92 15.78
CA ASP A 330 13.32 17.35 15.55
C ASP A 330 12.82 17.79 14.16
N GLN A 331 13.04 16.97 13.13
CA GLN A 331 12.69 17.30 11.74
C GLN A 331 11.21 17.07 11.39
N ASP A 332 10.46 16.34 12.22
CA ASP A 332 9.09 15.93 11.89
C ASP A 332 7.99 16.75 12.61
N GLN A 333 8.37 17.79 13.37
CA GLN A 333 7.44 18.51 14.24
C GLN A 333 6.36 19.29 13.47
N ASP A 334 6.62 19.75 12.26
CA ASP A 334 5.63 20.41 11.39
C ASP A 334 4.50 19.45 10.98
N ARG A 335 4.82 18.17 10.80
CA ARG A 335 3.85 17.12 10.48
C ARG A 335 2.93 16.84 11.65
N VAL A 336 3.45 16.90 12.88
CA VAL A 336 2.64 16.79 14.10
C VAL A 336 1.57 17.87 14.14
N VAL A 337 1.92 19.13 13.83
CA VAL A 337 0.93 20.23 13.79
C VAL A 337 -0.17 19.97 12.77
N ARG A 338 0.18 19.43 11.59
CA ARG A 338 -0.81 19.04 10.57
C ARG A 338 -1.71 17.90 11.04
N ILE A 339 -1.14 16.91 11.73
CA ILE A 339 -1.89 15.80 12.36
C ILE A 339 -2.87 16.36 13.40
N GLU A 340 -2.41 17.18 14.34
CA GLU A 340 -3.25 17.74 15.40
C GLU A 340 -4.38 18.62 14.85
N LYS A 341 -4.10 19.37 13.78
CA LYS A 341 -5.13 20.14 13.06
C LYS A 341 -6.21 19.23 12.45
N LEU A 342 -5.81 18.11 11.83
CA LEU A 342 -6.76 17.14 11.28
C LEU A 342 -7.56 16.42 12.38
N LEU A 343 -6.90 16.12 13.51
CA LEU A 343 -7.55 15.51 14.67
C LEU A 343 -8.47 16.50 15.43
N GLU A 344 -8.31 17.80 15.19
CA GLU A 344 -8.93 18.90 15.93
C GLU A 344 -8.67 18.83 17.44
N LYS A 345 -7.53 18.24 17.83
CA LYS A 345 -7.09 18.14 19.23
C LYS A 345 -5.57 18.15 19.31
N THR A 346 -5.07 18.67 20.41
CA THR A 346 -3.66 18.51 20.77
C THR A 346 -3.46 17.18 21.50
N VAL A 347 -2.36 16.50 21.19
CA VAL A 347 -1.91 15.30 21.89
C VAL A 347 -0.74 15.66 22.79
N GLU A 348 -0.66 15.04 23.95
CA GLU A 348 0.45 15.18 24.90
C GLU A 348 1.75 14.65 24.28
N LYS A 349 2.84 15.45 24.33
CA LYS A 349 4.18 15.02 23.88
C LYS A 349 4.96 14.58 25.09
N ARG A 350 5.12 13.28 25.26
CA ARG A 350 5.88 12.66 26.34
C ARG A 350 7.36 12.67 26.02
N SER A 351 8.18 12.70 27.07
CA SER A 351 9.62 12.49 26.98
C SER A 351 10.01 11.55 28.11
N ILE A 352 10.60 10.41 27.77
CA ILE A 352 11.08 9.40 28.72
C ILE A 352 12.57 9.10 28.52
N THR A 353 13.25 9.84 27.64
CA THR A 353 14.64 9.57 27.28
C THR A 353 15.60 9.75 28.44
N GLU A 354 15.37 10.76 29.29
CA GLU A 354 16.20 11.04 30.46
C GLU A 354 16.04 9.99 31.55
N GLU A 355 14.78 9.58 31.82
CA GLU A 355 14.45 8.52 32.77
C GLU A 355 15.13 7.19 32.41
N LEU A 356 15.28 6.94 31.11
CA LEU A 356 15.97 5.77 30.58
C LEU A 356 17.50 5.95 30.42
N GLY A 357 18.05 7.11 30.77
CA GLY A 357 19.49 7.38 30.71
C GLY A 357 20.04 7.71 29.31
N TYR A 358 19.19 8.06 28.35
CA TYR A 358 19.58 8.39 26.96
C TYR A 358 19.77 9.89 26.70
N GLY A 359 19.78 10.70 27.76
CA GLY A 359 19.89 12.17 27.68
C GLY A 359 18.58 12.86 27.29
N PRO A 360 18.60 14.19 27.13
CA PRO A 360 17.39 14.97 26.83
C PRO A 360 16.80 14.60 25.47
N ALA A 361 15.48 14.62 25.39
CA ALA A 361 14.73 14.57 24.14
C ALA A 361 14.75 15.96 23.47
N PRO A 362 14.48 16.05 22.15
CA PRO A 362 14.26 17.34 21.52
C PRO A 362 13.05 18.06 22.13
N GLU A 363 13.16 19.38 22.31
CA GLU A 363 12.02 20.22 22.66
C GLU A 363 11.05 20.34 21.48
N PHE A 364 9.75 20.39 21.79
CA PHE A 364 8.72 20.61 20.77
C PHE A 364 8.64 22.12 20.44
N ASP A 365 9.29 22.51 19.35
CA ASP A 365 9.22 23.83 18.71
C ASP A 365 9.01 23.68 17.19
N PRO A 366 7.76 23.53 16.73
CA PRO A 366 7.46 23.33 15.32
C PRO A 366 7.79 24.56 14.46
N VAL A 367 7.93 25.75 15.04
CA VAL A 367 8.23 26.98 14.31
C VAL A 367 9.68 26.98 13.82
N ARG A 368 10.62 26.51 14.65
CA ARG A 368 12.03 26.37 14.28
C ARG A 368 12.25 25.47 13.06
N PHE A 369 11.44 24.44 12.90
CA PHE A 369 11.60 23.42 11.87
C PHE A 369 10.64 23.56 10.67
N SER A 370 9.68 24.48 10.74
CA SER A 370 8.69 24.71 9.67
C SER A 370 9.24 25.28 8.36
N GLY A 371 10.55 25.57 8.25
CA GLY A 371 11.14 26.23 7.07
C GLY A 371 10.61 27.65 6.79
N LEU A 372 9.57 28.08 7.52
CA LEU A 372 9.06 29.44 7.54
C LEU A 372 9.99 30.26 8.42
N ARG A 373 11.11 30.69 7.84
CA ARG A 373 11.70 31.97 8.24
C ARG A 373 10.61 33.02 8.05
N ALA A 374 9.91 33.32 9.14
CA ALA A 374 9.18 34.56 9.28
C ALA A 374 10.10 35.67 8.77
N LYS A 375 9.68 36.34 7.70
CA LYS A 375 10.08 37.72 7.41
C LYS A 375 9.82 38.48 8.70
N ARG A 376 10.87 38.64 9.50
CA ARG A 376 10.84 39.51 10.66
C ARG A 376 10.89 40.91 10.08
N ASP A 377 9.76 41.60 10.16
CA ASP A 377 9.66 43.03 9.90
C ASP A 377 10.80 43.76 10.62
N GLY A 378 11.78 44.18 9.84
CA GLY A 378 12.88 45.04 10.28
C GLY A 378 12.39 46.48 10.38
N GLY A 379 11.54 46.75 11.38
CA GLY A 379 11.08 48.08 11.74
C GLY A 379 11.93 48.68 12.87
N GLY A 380 12.89 49.52 12.52
CA GLY A 380 13.26 50.75 13.24
C GLY A 380 14.07 50.68 14.55
N SER A 381 15.35 51.04 14.46
CA SER A 381 16.08 52.03 15.30
C SER A 381 17.56 51.97 14.90
N GLY A 382 18.30 52.98 14.47
CA GLY A 382 18.20 54.43 14.65
C GLY A 382 19.53 54.92 15.22
N SER A 383 20.47 55.40 14.39
CA SER A 383 21.45 56.48 14.71
C SER A 383 22.47 56.75 13.59
N PRO A 384 23.07 57.96 13.53
CA PRO A 384 23.22 58.70 12.27
C PRO A 384 24.65 59.12 11.89
N ARG A 385 24.78 59.66 10.67
CA ARG A 385 25.79 60.61 10.15
C ARG A 385 27.24 60.14 9.96
N GLY A 386 27.78 60.41 8.74
CA GLY A 386 29.18 60.83 8.61
C GLY A 386 29.91 60.55 7.29
N ARG A 387 29.67 61.40 6.27
CA ARG A 387 30.63 62.03 5.33
C ARG A 387 31.63 61.21 4.47
N SER A 388 31.45 61.41 3.15
CA SER A 388 32.43 61.77 2.09
C SER A 388 33.56 60.78 1.68
N GLY A 389 33.90 60.58 0.40
CA GLY A 389 33.42 61.18 -0.85
C GLY A 389 34.15 60.63 -2.09
N SER A 390 33.82 61.24 -3.24
CA SER A 390 34.52 61.29 -4.56
C SER A 390 34.75 60.00 -5.38
N SER A 391 34.00 59.89 -6.48
CA SER A 391 34.46 59.33 -7.77
C SER A 391 35.38 60.33 -8.51
N PRO A 392 36.11 59.95 -9.58
CA PRO A 392 35.46 59.85 -10.90
C PRO A 392 36.00 58.77 -11.86
N ALA A 393 35.27 58.63 -12.97
CA ALA A 393 35.39 57.71 -14.09
C ALA A 393 36.65 57.84 -14.98
N ARG A 394 36.94 56.81 -15.80
CA ARG A 394 36.87 56.86 -17.29
C ARG A 394 37.35 55.57 -17.97
N SER A 395 36.71 55.30 -19.10
CA SER A 395 36.95 54.29 -20.14
C SER A 395 38.05 54.69 -21.11
N ASP A 396 38.73 53.70 -21.72
CA ASP A 396 39.23 53.60 -23.11
C ASP A 396 40.15 52.34 -23.13
N GLY A 397 40.07 51.34 -24.01
CA GLY A 397 39.68 51.29 -25.41
C GLY A 397 40.95 51.13 -26.27
N ARG A 398 41.28 49.91 -26.74
CA ARG A 398 41.92 49.62 -28.05
C ARG A 398 42.30 48.15 -28.27
N SER A 399 41.73 47.56 -29.33
CA SER A 399 42.32 46.47 -30.12
C SER A 399 43.42 47.02 -31.06
N PRO A 400 44.20 46.14 -31.72
CA PRO A 400 43.91 45.90 -33.14
C PRO A 400 44.08 44.45 -33.62
N ARG A 401 43.52 44.20 -34.81
CA ARG A 401 43.50 42.95 -35.61
C ARG A 401 44.64 42.92 -36.66
N ARG A 402 44.75 41.75 -37.33
CA ARG A 402 45.37 41.38 -38.64
C ARG A 402 46.78 40.80 -38.57
N ASP A 403 47.22 39.81 -39.34
CA ASP A 403 46.73 38.95 -40.44
C ASP A 403 47.51 37.60 -40.27
N GLY A 404 46.98 36.39 -40.53
CA GLY A 404 46.84 35.80 -41.85
C GLY A 404 48.10 35.03 -42.29
N ASP A 405 48.20 33.73 -41.99
CA ASP A 405 48.70 32.72 -42.95
C ASP A 405 48.52 31.26 -42.49
N ARG A 406 48.16 30.41 -43.45
CA ARG A 406 48.10 28.92 -43.40
C ARG A 406 49.35 28.41 -44.15
N PRO A 407 49.93 27.22 -43.85
CA PRO A 407 49.24 25.96 -44.18
C PRO A 407 49.57 24.69 -43.34
N ARG A 408 48.57 23.78 -43.35
CA ARG A 408 48.61 22.30 -43.49
C ARG A 408 49.66 21.48 -42.71
N GLY A 409 49.18 20.51 -41.92
CA GLY A 409 49.95 19.29 -41.62
C GLY A 409 49.58 18.56 -40.34
N GLU A 410 48.88 17.43 -40.50
CA GLU A 410 48.96 16.21 -39.68
C GLU A 410 48.45 16.22 -38.22
N ARG A 411 47.34 15.49 -38.05
CA ARG A 411 46.78 15.03 -36.77
C ARG A 411 47.42 13.69 -36.38
N ARG A 412 47.86 13.57 -35.13
CA ARG A 412 47.86 12.30 -34.38
C ARG A 412 47.31 12.52 -32.96
N PRO A 413 46.54 11.57 -32.41
CA PRO A 413 45.91 11.70 -31.09
C PRO A 413 46.62 10.85 -30.01
N ASP A 414 46.62 11.36 -28.78
CA ASP A 414 46.90 10.66 -27.51
C ASP A 414 45.97 11.31 -26.46
N ALA A 415 45.38 10.69 -25.43
CA ALA A 415 45.39 9.34 -24.90
C ALA A 415 44.18 9.21 -23.93
N ARG A 416 43.64 7.99 -23.75
CA ARG A 416 42.81 7.61 -22.59
C ARG A 416 43.19 6.18 -22.16
N PRO A 417 43.41 5.90 -20.86
CA PRO A 417 43.78 4.57 -20.36
C PRO A 417 42.54 3.69 -20.01
N PRO A 418 42.72 2.38 -19.70
CA PRO A 418 41.91 1.30 -20.27
C PRO A 418 40.78 0.79 -19.38
N ARG A 419 39.81 0.11 -20.03
CA ARG A 419 38.70 -0.64 -19.41
C ARG A 419 39.01 -2.15 -19.52
N ARG A 420 38.90 -2.87 -18.41
CA ARG A 420 39.10 -4.33 -18.30
C ARG A 420 38.01 -5.09 -19.08
N GLU A 421 38.44 -6.02 -19.94
CA GLU A 421 37.59 -6.99 -20.63
C GLU A 421 37.25 -8.18 -19.73
N TYR A 422 35.98 -8.61 -19.80
CA TYR A 422 35.52 -9.92 -19.33
C TYR A 422 35.36 -10.82 -20.56
N SER A 423 36.02 -11.97 -20.55
CA SER A 423 36.03 -12.96 -21.62
C SER A 423 34.69 -13.71 -21.70
N ALA A 424 34.14 -13.82 -22.91
CA ALA A 424 33.05 -14.73 -23.25
C ALA A 424 33.61 -16.08 -23.74
N PRO A 425 32.93 -17.23 -23.49
CA PRO A 425 33.32 -18.51 -24.05
C PRO A 425 32.81 -18.70 -25.50
N PRO A 426 33.44 -19.58 -26.30
CA PRO A 426 33.29 -19.61 -27.76
C PRO A 426 32.07 -20.40 -28.24
N SER A 427 31.57 -19.97 -29.41
CA SER A 427 30.60 -20.66 -30.26
C SER A 427 31.23 -21.85 -30.99
N VAL A 428 30.47 -22.93 -31.14
CA VAL A 428 30.80 -24.04 -32.05
C VAL A 428 29.63 -24.23 -33.02
N ALA A 429 29.99 -24.37 -34.28
CA ALA A 429 29.12 -24.36 -35.44
C ALA A 429 28.31 -25.65 -35.64
N ASP A 430 27.25 -25.43 -36.41
CA ASP A 430 26.26 -26.32 -37.00
C ASP A 430 26.83 -27.47 -37.85
N ASN A 431 26.16 -28.63 -37.80
CA ASN A 431 26.12 -29.67 -38.84
C ASN A 431 24.97 -30.65 -38.53
N GLY A 432 23.97 -30.68 -39.41
CA GLY A 432 22.73 -31.45 -39.23
C GLY A 432 22.76 -32.89 -39.76
N ALA A 433 21.89 -33.73 -39.18
CA ALA A 433 20.94 -34.68 -39.81
C ALA A 433 20.31 -35.61 -38.74
N PRO A 434 19.09 -36.16 -38.95
CA PRO A 434 18.17 -36.52 -37.88
C PRO A 434 18.19 -38.00 -37.46
N ILE A 435 17.84 -38.28 -36.19
CA ILE A 435 17.64 -39.64 -35.64
C ILE A 435 16.24 -39.72 -34.99
N PRO A 436 15.48 -40.81 -35.18
CA PRO A 436 14.02 -40.82 -35.04
C PRO A 436 13.51 -40.97 -33.59
N VAL A 437 12.32 -40.42 -33.38
CA VAL A 437 11.53 -40.49 -32.15
C VAL A 437 10.81 -41.84 -32.07
N VAL A 438 11.08 -42.62 -31.00
CA VAL A 438 10.28 -43.79 -30.63
C VAL A 438 9.35 -43.39 -29.50
N ALA A 439 8.04 -43.39 -29.79
CA ALA A 439 6.97 -43.22 -28.83
C ALA A 439 6.81 -44.47 -27.94
N GLN A 440 6.57 -44.27 -26.64
CA GLN A 440 6.00 -45.30 -25.78
C GLN A 440 4.64 -44.85 -25.25
N ALA A 441 3.65 -45.71 -25.50
CA ALA A 441 2.25 -45.60 -25.12
C ALA A 441 2.03 -45.90 -23.61
N PRO A 442 0.91 -45.43 -23.03
CA PRO A 442 0.59 -45.67 -21.62
C PRO A 442 0.01 -47.09 -21.40
N ARG A 443 0.21 -47.66 -20.22
CA ARG A 443 -0.40 -48.93 -19.80
C ARG A 443 -1.54 -48.71 -18.78
N PRO A 444 -2.59 -49.57 -18.78
CA PRO A 444 -3.83 -49.35 -18.05
C PRO A 444 -3.90 -50.06 -16.68
N ASP A 445 -4.92 -49.68 -15.91
CA ASP A 445 -5.31 -50.13 -14.56
C ASP A 445 -5.66 -51.62 -14.41
N GLY A 446 -5.46 -52.16 -13.20
CA GLY A 446 -6.03 -53.44 -12.74
C GLY A 446 -5.47 -53.98 -11.41
N GLN A 447 -6.24 -53.84 -10.33
CA GLN A 447 -6.10 -54.41 -8.96
C GLN A 447 -6.18 -55.97 -8.89
N PRO A 448 -6.19 -56.64 -7.71
CA PRO A 448 -5.38 -56.52 -6.47
C PRO A 448 -4.84 -57.89 -5.97
N GLY A 449 -3.89 -57.90 -5.02
CA GLY A 449 -3.47 -59.14 -4.33
C GLY A 449 -2.48 -58.92 -3.17
N ASP A 450 -2.99 -58.98 -1.94
CA ASP A 450 -2.29 -59.04 -0.64
C ASP A 450 -1.85 -60.51 -0.34
N PRO A 451 -1.22 -60.91 0.80
CA PRO A 451 -0.27 -60.26 1.72
C PRO A 451 1.00 -61.12 1.98
N ALA A 452 2.12 -60.53 2.45
CA ALA A 452 3.02 -61.23 3.39
C ALA A 452 4.18 -60.39 3.98
N ARG A 453 4.28 -60.48 5.32
CA ARG A 453 5.49 -60.45 6.18
C ARG A 453 6.10 -59.10 6.63
N ARG A 454 5.50 -58.62 7.74
CA ARG A 454 6.13 -58.37 9.07
C ARG A 454 7.66 -58.14 9.12
N ARG A 455 8.05 -57.00 9.70
CA ARG A 455 8.86 -56.96 10.94
C ARG A 455 8.70 -55.65 11.74
N LYS A 456 8.66 -55.82 13.06
CA LYS A 456 8.23 -54.90 14.13
C LYS A 456 9.35 -53.97 14.64
N LYS A 457 8.99 -52.79 15.16
CA LYS A 457 9.57 -52.16 16.38
C LYS A 457 8.54 -51.21 17.05
N LYS A 458 7.80 -51.71 18.06
CA LYS A 458 7.68 -51.22 19.47
C LYS A 458 7.85 -49.69 19.64
N ARG A 459 6.83 -48.87 19.95
CA ARG A 459 5.84 -48.78 21.07
C ARG A 459 6.40 -48.07 22.32
N ASN A 460 5.85 -46.91 22.66
CA ASN A 460 5.44 -46.58 24.04
C ASN A 460 4.46 -45.38 24.10
N ARG A 461 3.31 -45.58 24.74
CA ARG A 461 2.32 -44.59 25.19
C ARG A 461 1.64 -45.20 26.44
N PRO A 462 1.45 -44.48 27.55
CA PRO A 462 0.66 -44.98 28.69
C PRO A 462 -0.84 -44.70 28.51
N LYS A 463 -1.67 -45.59 29.07
CA LYS A 463 -3.14 -45.54 29.14
C LYS A 463 -3.58 -44.79 30.41
N GLY A 464 -4.72 -44.09 30.35
CA GLY A 464 -5.49 -43.65 31.53
C GLY A 464 -6.42 -44.74 32.10
N PRO A 465 -7.31 -44.42 33.05
CA PRO A 465 -8.45 -45.26 33.44
C PRO A 465 -9.80 -44.75 32.89
N ARG A 466 -10.79 -45.67 32.92
CA ARG A 466 -12.10 -45.68 32.23
C ARG A 466 -13.29 -45.33 33.17
N PRO A 467 -14.52 -45.15 32.63
CA PRO A 467 -15.65 -44.48 33.28
C PRO A 467 -16.61 -45.44 34.01
N GLY A 468 -17.49 -44.86 34.85
CA GLY A 468 -18.67 -45.51 35.42
C GLY A 468 -19.93 -44.65 35.20
N GLU A 469 -21.01 -45.30 34.77
CA GLU A 469 -22.37 -44.77 34.60
C GLU A 469 -23.19 -44.89 35.89
N VAL A 470 -24.23 -44.04 36.07
CA VAL A 470 -25.67 -44.42 36.21
C VAL A 470 -26.53 -43.18 36.62
N GLN A 471 -27.39 -42.76 35.68
CA GLN A 471 -28.80 -42.31 35.71
C GLN A 471 -29.36 -41.07 36.46
N PRO A 472 -30.54 -40.54 35.99
CA PRO A 472 -30.99 -39.15 36.19
C PRO A 472 -32.32 -38.98 36.97
N GLU A 473 -32.47 -37.86 37.67
CA GLU A 473 -33.73 -37.21 38.12
C GLU A 473 -33.40 -35.71 38.29
N GLY A 474 -34.23 -34.69 38.12
CA GLY A 474 -35.66 -34.49 37.90
C GLY A 474 -35.89 -32.98 37.73
N ALA A 475 -37.09 -32.61 37.30
CA ALA A 475 -37.51 -31.27 36.88
C ALA A 475 -37.77 -30.25 38.04
N VAL A 476 -38.20 -29.04 37.63
CA VAL A 476 -38.94 -27.99 38.41
C VAL A 476 -38.00 -27.01 39.16
N SER A 477 -38.09 -25.67 39.17
CA SER A 477 -39.11 -24.66 38.83
C SER A 477 -38.48 -23.26 38.76
N SER A 478 -39.04 -22.38 37.93
CA SER A 478 -38.99 -20.91 38.09
C SER A 478 -39.70 -20.46 39.38
N PRO A 479 -39.48 -19.22 39.83
CA PRO A 479 -40.64 -18.34 39.89
C PRO A 479 -40.37 -16.93 39.35
N VAL A 480 -41.40 -16.44 38.66
CA VAL A 480 -41.75 -15.04 38.43
C VAL A 480 -42.45 -14.50 39.69
N VAL A 481 -42.33 -13.20 39.94
CA VAL A 481 -43.30 -12.23 40.53
C VAL A 481 -42.51 -11.17 41.32
N SER A 482 -42.79 -9.87 41.39
CA SER A 482 -43.43 -8.81 40.58
C SER A 482 -43.39 -7.54 41.47
N GLN A 483 -43.75 -6.39 40.88
CA GLN A 483 -44.23 -5.13 41.49
C GLN A 483 -43.13 -4.10 41.83
N GLU A 484 -43.22 -2.82 41.43
CA GLU A 484 -44.28 -2.01 40.80
C GLU A 484 -43.77 -1.22 39.59
#